data_AF-D4MRK3-F1
#
_entry.id   AF-D4MRK3-F1
#
_cell.length_a   1.000
_cell.length_b   1.000
_cell.length_c   1.000
_cell.angle_alpha   90.00
_cell.angle_beta   90.00
_cell.angle_gamma   90.00
#
_symmetry.space_group_name_H-M   'P 1'
#
loop_
_entity.id
_entity.type
_entity.pdbx_description
1 polymer ?
#
loop_
_entity_poly.entity_id
_entity_poly.type
_entity_poly.pdbx_seq_one_letter_code
_entity_poly.pdbx_strand_id
1 'polypeptide(L)' 'MIECIERAHYILSNLMAVKPGEEVLIAIDPQTDMRMANAMAAQL' A
#
# COMPACT_ATOMS: atom_id res chain seq x y z
N MET A 1 3.92 5.63 -11.79
CA MET A 1 4.61 5.63 -10.49
C MET A 1 3.97 6.62 -9.52
N ILE A 2 3.78 7.90 -9.90
CA ILE A 2 3.03 8.89 -9.09
C ILE A 2 1.64 8.33 -8.68
N GLU A 3 0.92 7.75 -9.64
CA GLU A 3 -0.40 7.16 -9.37
C GLU A 3 -0.38 6.01 -8.33
N CYS A 4 0.67 5.18 -8.30
CA CYS A 4 0.75 4.07 -7.35
C CYS A 4 0.93 4.57 -5.91
N ILE A 5 1.69 5.65 -5.71
CA ILE A 5 1.91 6.26 -4.40
C ILE A 5 0.60 6.90 -3.91
N GLU A 6 -0.05 7.72 -4.72
CA GLU A 6 -1.33 8.33 -4.34
C GLU A 6 -2.39 7.27 -4.04
N ARG A 7 -2.42 6.19 -4.84
CA ARG A 7 -3.34 5.07 -4.64
C ARG A 7 -3.05 4.30 -3.36
N ALA A 8 -1.77 4.03 -3.05
CA ALA A 8 -1.37 3.35 -1.84
C ALA A 8 -1.75 4.17 -0.59
N HIS A 9 -1.59 5.49 -0.65
CA HIS A 9 -1.98 6.39 0.44
C HIS A 9 -3.47 6.39 0.68
N TYR A 10 -4.24 6.50 -0.40
CA TYR A 10 -5.69 6.44 -0.30
C TYR A 10 -6.16 5.12 0.32
N ILE A 11 -5.56 3.98 -0.06
CA ILE A 11 -5.96 2.67 0.47
C ILE A 11 -5.56 2.54 1.94
N LEU A 12 -4.30 2.79 2.30
CA LEU A 12 -3.79 2.54 3.66
C LEU A 12 -4.30 3.58 4.67
N SER A 13 -4.28 4.86 4.32
CA SER A 13 -4.64 5.94 5.24
C SER A 13 -6.15 6.21 5.29
N ASN A 14 -6.85 6.20 4.14
CA ASN A 14 -8.26 6.60 4.11
C ASN A 14 -9.22 5.42 4.23
N LEU A 15 -8.95 4.31 3.53
CA LEU A 15 -9.87 3.16 3.52
C LEU A 15 -9.62 2.21 4.68
N MET A 16 -8.35 1.89 4.93
CA MET A 16 -7.95 0.96 5.99
C MET A 16 -7.68 1.66 7.32
N ALA A 17 -7.44 2.97 7.30
CA ALA A 17 -7.15 3.81 8.47
C ALA A 17 -6.00 3.27 9.34
N VAL A 18 -4.95 2.74 8.68
CA VAL A 18 -3.74 2.21 9.34
C VAL A 18 -3.08 3.33 10.13
N LYS A 19 -2.75 3.04 11.39
CA LYS A 19 -2.11 3.98 12.31
C LYS A 19 -0.62 3.67 12.48
N PRO A 20 0.20 4.68 12.86
CA PRO A 20 1.60 4.44 13.18
C PRO A 20 1.77 3.36 14.24
N GLY A 21 2.61 2.36 13.93
CA GLY A 21 2.90 1.23 14.81
C GLY A 21 1.96 0.04 14.67
N GLU A 22 0.96 0.08 13.78
CA GLU A 22 0.14 -1.09 13.45
C GLU A 22 0.87 -1.99 12.43
N GLU A 23 0.79 -3.30 12.63
CA GLU A 23 1.32 -4.27 11.66
C GLU A 23 0.31 -4.50 10.53
N VAL A 24 0.81 -4.51 9.29
CA VAL A 24 0.00 -4.73 8.09
C VAL A 24 0.60 -5.85 7.25
N LEU A 25 -0.23 -6.84 6.90
CA LEU A 25 0.12 -7.90 5.97
C LEU A 25 -0.32 -7.53 4.56
N ILE A 26 0.63 -7.32 3.65
CA ILE A 26 0.37 -7.12 2.22
C ILE A 26 0.41 -8.48 1.52
N ALA A 27 -0.75 -9.01 1.14
CA ALA A 27 -0.87 -10.23 0.33
C ALA A 27 -1.05 -9.85 -1.15
N ILE A 28 -0.21 -10.41 -2.02
CA ILE A 28 -0.23 -10.17 -3.47
C ILE A 28 -0.23 -11.48 -4.25
N ASP A 29 -0.75 -11.45 -5.46
CA ASP A 29 -0.67 -12.55 -6.42
C ASP A 29 0.47 -12.31 -7.45
N PRO A 30 0.95 -13.34 -8.17
CA PRO A 30 2.04 -13.19 -9.13
C PRO A 30 1.79 -12.21 -10.28
N GLN A 31 0.53 -11.86 -10.58
CA GLN A 31 0.14 -10.92 -11.62
C GLN A 31 0.09 -9.47 -11.10
N THR A 32 0.19 -9.26 -9.79
CA THR A 32 0.23 -7.91 -9.21
C THR A 32 1.44 -7.16 -9.72
N ASP A 33 1.22 -5.92 -10.19
CA ASP A 33 2.32 -5.01 -10.53
C ASP A 33 3.14 -4.71 -9.26
N MET A 34 4.39 -5.17 -9.24
CA MET A 34 5.28 -5.00 -8.10
C MET A 34 5.52 -3.55 -7.72
N ARG A 35 5.33 -2.59 -8.63
CA ARG A 35 5.41 -1.16 -8.31
C ARG A 35 4.29 -0.73 -7.36
N MET A 36 3.11 -1.36 -7.47
CA MET A 36 2.01 -1.14 -6.52
C MET A 36 2.33 -1.75 -5.15
N ALA A 37 2.84 -2.99 -5.14
CA ALA A 37 3.24 -3.65 -3.90
C ALA A 37 4.31 -2.84 -3.14
N ASN A 38 5.33 -2.34 -3.85
CA ASN A 38 6.37 -1.50 -3.27
C ASN A 38 5.83 -0.14 -2.79
N ALA A 39 4.89 0.46 -3.52
CA ALA A 39 4.26 1.71 -3.09
C ALA A 39 3.42 1.53 -1.82
N MET A 40 2.73 0.39 -1.66
CA MET A 40 2.02 0.04 -0.42
C MET A 40 3.00 -0.12 0.74
N ALA A 41 4.07 -0.90 0.55
CA ALA A 41 5.04 -1.16 1.61
C ALA A 41 5.81 0.10 2.05
N ALA A 42 6.07 1.03 1.12
CA ALA A 42 6.77 2.29 1.43
C ALA A 42 5.94 3.30 2.24
N GLN A 43 4.66 3.02 2.49
CA GLN A 43 3.75 3.90 3.22
C GLN A 43 3.34 3.37 4.60
N LEU A 44 3.81 2.18 4.94
CA LEU A 44 3.73 1.59 6.28
C LEU A 44 4.95 2.03 7.10
#